data_AF-A0A2V7N8K0-F1
#
_entry.id   AF-A0A2V7N8K0-F1
#
_cell.length_a   1.000
_cell.length_b   1.000
_cell.length_c   1.000
_cell.angle_alpha   90.00
_cell.angle_beta   90.00
_cell.angle_gamma   90.00
#
_symmetry.space_group_name_H-M   'P 1'
#
loop_
_entity.id
_entity.type
_entity.pdbx_description
1 polymer ?
#
loop_
_entity_poly.entity_id
_entity_poly.type
_entity_poly.pdbx_seq_one_letter_code
_entity_poly.pdbx_strand_id
1 'polypeptide(L)'
;MPPAISRRAFAEQLALAAAAPFVALDLPAGTAPRPSPRQGAQDTEPSPLAKTLAEAVRLRYGDRLSDDDLRAITQAIHSRLQNVEQLYKVALTNADEPAFVFAAYRGTER
;
A
#
# COMPACT_ATOMS: atom_id res chain seq x y z
N MET A 1 -2.76 36.93 -34.77
CA MET A 1 -2.74 37.39 -33.36
C MET A 1 -3.82 36.60 -32.63
N PRO A 2 -3.48 35.66 -31.73
CA PRO A 2 -4.49 34.92 -30.97
C PRO A 2 -5.24 35.87 -30.02
N PRO A 3 -6.55 35.69 -29.78
CA PRO A 3 -7.31 36.56 -28.90
C PRO A 3 -6.80 36.45 -27.45
N ALA A 4 -6.60 37.59 -26.79
CA ALA A 4 -6.19 37.65 -25.39
C ALA A 4 -7.31 37.06 -24.51
N ILE A 5 -7.00 35.98 -23.79
CA ILE A 5 -7.94 35.32 -22.87
C ILE A 5 -8.31 36.33 -21.78
N SER A 6 -9.60 36.63 -21.64
CA SER A 6 -10.08 37.53 -20.59
C SER A 6 -10.04 36.82 -19.23
N ARG A 7 -9.82 37.59 -18.16
CA ARG A 7 -9.82 37.07 -16.76
C ARG A 7 -11.11 36.30 -16.43
N ARG A 8 -12.22 36.70 -17.04
CA ARG A 8 -13.52 36.04 -16.91
C ARG A 8 -13.53 34.66 -17.56
N ALA A 9 -13.05 34.54 -18.81
CA ALA A 9 -13.00 33.26 -19.51
C ALA A 9 -12.10 32.25 -18.79
N PHE A 10 -10.99 32.73 -18.20
CA PHE A 10 -10.14 31.91 -17.35
C PHE A 10 -10.85 31.42 -16.08
N ALA A 11 -11.59 32.30 -15.39
CA ALA A 11 -12.34 31.92 -14.20
C ALA A 11 -13.45 30.90 -14.50
N GLU A 12 -14.13 31.05 -15.63
CA GLU A 12 -15.13 30.09 -16.10
C GLU A 12 -14.51 28.71 -16.41
N GLN A 13 -13.33 28.68 -17.05
CA GLN A 13 -12.60 27.43 -17.30
C GLN A 13 -12.06 26.77 -16.01
N LEU A 14 -11.58 27.57 -15.06
CA LEU A 14 -11.09 27.07 -13.76
C LEU A 14 -12.24 26.47 -12.93
N ALA A 15 -13.40 27.13 -12.92
CA ALA A 15 -14.58 26.65 -12.22
C ALA A 15 -15.11 25.33 -12.81
N LEU A 16 -15.11 25.19 -14.15
CA LEU A 16 -15.52 23.96 -14.83
C LEU A 16 -14.57 22.79 -14.50
N ALA A 17 -13.26 23.03 -14.44
CA ALA A 17 -12.28 22.02 -14.07
C ALA A 17 -12.40 21.57 -12.60
N ALA A 18 -12.70 22.49 -11.68
CA ALA A 18 -12.86 22.19 -10.26
C ALA A 18 -14.14 21.40 -9.93
N ALA A 19 -15.17 21.49 -10.78
CA ALA A 19 -16.45 20.77 -10.58
C ALA A 19 -16.43 19.31 -11.09
N ALA A 20 -15.37 18.89 -11.81
CA ALA A 20 -15.24 17.54 -12.37
C ALA A 20 -15.38 16.37 -11.36
N PRO A 21 -14.88 16.45 -10.11
CA PRO A 21 -15.06 15.35 -9.14
C PRO A 21 -16.48 15.28 -8.56
N PHE A 22 -17.29 16.36 -8.68
CA PHE A 22 -18.63 16.40 -8.10
C PHE A 22 -19.73 15.94 -9.07
N VAL A 23 -19.51 16.03 -10.37
CA VAL A 23 -20.44 15.45 -11.38
C VAL A 23 -20.37 13.92 -11.39
N ALA A 24 -19.27 13.32 -10.93
CA ALA A 24 -19.11 11.87 -10.80
C ALA A 24 -19.79 11.27 -9.56
N LEU A 25 -20.40 12.08 -8.67
CA LEU A 25 -21.01 11.61 -7.42
C LEU A 25 -22.44 11.08 -7.56
N ASP A 26 -23.08 11.24 -8.73
CA ASP A 26 -24.49 10.81 -8.92
C ASP A 26 -24.61 9.44 -9.63
N LEU A 27 -23.54 8.66 -9.69
CA LEU A 27 -23.65 7.23 -9.98
C LEU A 27 -23.96 6.47 -8.69
N PRO A 28 -24.91 5.51 -8.70
CA PRO A 28 -25.11 4.62 -7.57
C PRO A 28 -23.76 3.98 -7.22
N ALA A 29 -23.44 3.94 -5.93
CA ALA A 29 -22.20 3.43 -5.37
C ALA A 29 -21.97 1.96 -5.75
N GLY A 30 -21.55 1.73 -7.00
CA GLY A 30 -20.90 0.53 -7.43
C GLY A 30 -19.56 0.52 -6.73
N THR A 31 -19.39 -0.45 -5.82
CA THR A 31 -18.14 -0.88 -5.22
C THR A 31 -16.93 -0.42 -6.03
N ALA A 32 -16.34 0.71 -5.62
CA ALA A 32 -15.05 1.11 -6.14
C ALA A 32 -14.10 -0.07 -5.89
N PRO A 33 -13.40 -0.58 -6.91
CA PRO A 33 -12.44 -1.64 -6.70
C PRO A 33 -11.40 -1.09 -5.74
N ARG A 34 -11.39 -1.60 -4.50
CA ARG A 34 -10.29 -1.41 -3.57
C ARG A 34 -9.03 -1.75 -4.36
N PRO A 35 -8.00 -0.89 -4.42
CA PRO A 35 -6.76 -1.28 -5.06
C PRO A 35 -6.23 -2.45 -4.25
N SER A 36 -6.49 -3.66 -4.73
CA SER A 36 -5.72 -4.82 -4.33
C SER A 36 -4.28 -4.43 -4.62
N PRO A 37 -3.36 -4.46 -3.64
CA PRO A 37 -1.96 -4.34 -3.99
C PRO A 37 -1.74 -5.42 -5.04
N ARG A 38 -1.38 -5.00 -6.26
CA ARG A 38 -0.93 -5.94 -7.28
C ARG A 38 0.30 -6.58 -6.66
N GLN A 39 0.11 -7.71 -6.00
CA GLN A 39 1.16 -8.68 -5.79
C GLN A 39 1.46 -9.18 -7.20
N GLY A 40 2.26 -8.40 -7.92
CA GLY A 40 3.02 -8.94 -9.02
C GLY A 40 3.92 -9.98 -8.39
N ALA A 41 3.42 -11.20 -8.26
CA ALA A 41 4.25 -12.37 -8.42
C ALA A 41 4.79 -12.26 -9.85
N GLN A 42 5.80 -11.40 -10.03
CA GLN A 42 6.76 -11.65 -11.08
C GLN A 42 7.35 -12.99 -10.67
N ASP A 43 7.30 -13.98 -11.58
CA ASP A 43 7.94 -15.28 -11.44
C ASP A 43 9.47 -15.12 -11.46
N THR A 44 9.97 -14.23 -10.59
CA THR A 44 11.38 -14.04 -10.30
C THR A 44 11.76 -15.09 -9.28
N GLU A 45 12.88 -15.75 -9.52
CA GLU A 45 13.39 -16.75 -8.61
C GLU A 45 13.53 -16.18 -7.18
N PRO A 46 13.02 -16.87 -6.15
CA PRO A 46 13.16 -16.42 -4.77
C PRO A 46 14.63 -16.28 -4.37
N SER A 47 14.94 -15.20 -3.65
CA SER A 47 16.29 -14.94 -3.17
C SER A 47 16.81 -16.04 -2.22
N PRO A 48 18.13 -16.25 -2.09
CA PRO A 48 18.69 -17.25 -1.18
C PRO A 48 18.23 -17.06 0.27
N LEU A 49 18.14 -15.80 0.73
CA LEU A 49 17.63 -15.46 2.06
C LEU A 49 16.17 -15.90 2.24
N ALA A 50 15.33 -15.70 1.21
CA ALA A 50 13.93 -16.14 1.26
C ALA A 50 13.83 -17.67 1.39
N LYS A 51 14.64 -18.42 0.63
CA LYS A 51 14.71 -19.88 0.73
C LYS A 51 15.16 -20.33 2.14
N THR A 52 16.21 -19.75 2.69
CA THR A 52 16.68 -20.07 4.06
C THR A 52 15.62 -19.80 5.13
N LEU A 53 14.91 -18.67 5.03
CA LEU A 53 13.82 -18.36 5.96
C LEU A 53 12.63 -19.32 5.80
N ALA A 54 12.32 -19.73 4.57
CA ALA A 54 11.31 -20.75 4.32
C ALA A 54 11.69 -22.12 4.92
N GLU A 55 12.97 -22.49 4.86
CA GLU A 55 13.46 -23.70 5.55
C GLU A 55 13.29 -23.60 7.08
N ALA A 56 13.53 -22.43 7.68
CA ALA A 56 13.25 -22.24 9.11
C ALA A 56 11.75 -22.43 9.44
N VAL A 57 10.85 -21.99 8.54
CA VAL A 57 9.41 -22.23 8.66
C VAL A 57 9.11 -23.73 8.54
N ARG A 58 9.70 -24.41 7.55
CA ARG A 58 9.56 -25.87 7.37
C ARG A 58 10.01 -26.62 8.62
N LEU A 59 11.18 -26.31 9.18
CA LEU A 59 11.66 -26.95 10.40
C LEU A 59 10.71 -26.76 11.58
N ARG A 60 10.07 -25.60 11.69
CA ARG A 60 9.14 -25.29 12.78
C ARG A 60 7.81 -26.02 12.67
N TYR A 61 7.29 -26.19 11.45
CA TYR A 61 5.95 -26.72 11.22
C TYR A 61 5.94 -28.17 10.69
N GLY A 62 7.10 -28.70 10.28
CA GLY A 62 7.26 -30.06 9.78
C GLY A 62 6.31 -30.37 8.62
N ASP A 63 5.68 -31.54 8.68
CA ASP A 63 4.79 -32.07 7.64
C ASP A 63 3.39 -31.42 7.62
N ARG A 64 3.17 -30.36 8.43
CA ARG A 64 1.90 -29.61 8.44
C ARG A 64 1.73 -28.69 7.24
N LEU A 65 2.79 -28.51 6.45
CA LEU A 65 2.81 -27.66 5.27
C LEU A 65 3.04 -28.54 4.06
N SER A 66 2.18 -28.40 3.05
CA SER A 66 2.41 -29.02 1.74
C SER A 66 3.55 -28.32 1.00
N ASP A 67 4.06 -28.94 -0.05
CA ASP A 67 5.08 -28.33 -0.92
C ASP A 67 4.55 -27.06 -1.62
N ASP A 68 3.25 -27.03 -1.94
CA ASP A 68 2.60 -25.84 -2.49
C ASP A 68 2.54 -24.71 -1.47
N ASP A 69 2.24 -25.03 -0.20
CA ASP A 69 2.27 -24.03 0.89
C ASP A 69 3.68 -23.48 1.09
N LEU A 70 4.70 -24.35 1.07
CA LEU A 70 6.10 -23.93 1.21
C LEU A 70 6.53 -23.04 0.03
N ARG A 71 6.09 -23.34 -1.20
CA ARG A 71 6.34 -22.49 -2.37
C ARG A 71 5.70 -21.12 -2.20
N ALA A 72 4.44 -21.09 -1.79
CA ALA A 72 3.69 -19.85 -1.54
C ALA A 72 4.33 -19.01 -0.41
N ILE A 73 4.74 -19.65 0.69
CA ILE A 73 5.45 -19.02 1.80
C ILE A 73 6.78 -18.43 1.33
N THR A 74 7.56 -19.20 0.55
CA THR A 74 8.84 -18.74 0.02
C THR A 74 8.67 -17.49 -0.84
N GLN A 75 7.68 -17.48 -1.74
CA GLN A 75 7.39 -16.31 -2.56
C GLN A 75 6.92 -15.12 -1.74
N ALA A 76 6.06 -15.35 -0.73
CA ALA A 76 5.60 -14.30 0.16
C ALA A 76 6.75 -13.68 0.96
N ILE A 77 7.69 -14.48 1.44
CA ILE A 77 8.90 -14.00 2.12
C ILE A 77 9.75 -13.17 1.16
N HIS A 78 9.97 -13.65 -0.07
CA HIS A 78 10.73 -12.92 -1.09
C HIS A 78 10.13 -11.53 -1.35
N SER A 79 8.83 -11.43 -1.62
CA SER A 79 8.16 -10.15 -1.84
C SER A 79 8.20 -9.24 -0.61
N ARG A 80 8.11 -9.80 0.61
CA ARG A 80 8.21 -9.02 1.85
C ARG A 80 9.62 -8.44 2.03
N LEU A 81 10.67 -9.21 1.73
CA LEU A 81 12.04 -8.72 1.81
C LEU A 81 12.25 -7.53 0.85
N GLN A 82 11.78 -7.63 -0.39
CA GLN A 82 11.82 -6.52 -1.35
C GLN A 82 11.08 -5.28 -0.84
N ASN A 83 9.90 -5.46 -0.24
CA ASN A 83 9.15 -4.34 0.34
C ASN A 83 9.88 -3.70 1.52
N VAL A 84 10.47 -4.50 2.41
CA VAL A 84 11.26 -4.01 3.54
C VAL A 84 12.48 -3.21 3.07
N GLU A 85 13.16 -3.66 2.01
CA GLU A 85 14.25 -2.89 1.39
C GLU A 85 13.80 -1.52 0.87
N GLN A 86 12.56 -1.39 0.38
CA GLN A 86 12.01 -0.08 0.02
C GLN A 86 11.70 0.78 1.25
N LEU A 87 11.15 0.18 2.31
CA LEU A 87 10.85 0.90 3.55
C LEU A 87 12.12 1.46 4.21
N TYR A 88 13.24 0.73 4.16
CA TYR A 88 14.52 1.21 4.69
C TYR A 88 15.09 2.43 3.96
N LYS A 89 14.58 2.77 2.76
CA LYS A 89 14.99 4.00 2.05
C LYS A 89 14.33 5.26 2.62
N VAL A 90 13.30 5.11 3.45
CA VAL A 90 12.65 6.24 4.12
C VAL A 90 13.50 6.61 5.33
N ALA A 91 14.10 7.80 5.29
CA ALA A 91 14.87 8.34 6.41
C ALA A 91 13.90 8.79 7.51
N LEU A 92 13.97 8.09 8.65
CA LEU A 92 13.27 8.47 9.87
C LEU A 92 14.26 9.15 10.81
N THR A 93 13.81 10.22 11.44
CA THR A 93 14.47 10.89 12.54
C THR A 93 13.92 10.35 13.87
N ASN A 94 14.64 10.58 14.97
CA ASN A 94 14.14 10.22 16.30
C ASN A 94 12.88 11.02 16.72
N ALA A 95 12.52 12.07 15.98
CA ALA A 95 11.32 12.85 16.20
C ALA A 95 10.09 12.31 15.44
N ASP A 96 10.28 11.34 14.53
CA ASP A 96 9.16 10.72 13.80
C ASP A 96 8.44 9.70 14.69
N GLU A 97 7.24 10.07 15.12
CA GLU A 97 6.41 9.22 15.98
C GLU A 97 5.75 8.07 15.20
N PRO A 98 5.47 6.93 15.86
CA PRO A 98 4.67 5.87 15.26
C PRO A 98 3.29 6.39 14.84
N ALA A 99 2.73 5.80 13.78
CA ALA A 99 1.38 6.14 13.32
C ALA A 99 0.28 6.00 14.40
N PHE A 100 0.53 5.15 15.40
CA PHE A 100 -0.33 4.97 16.56
C PHE A 100 0.51 4.88 17.83
N VAL A 101 0.21 5.74 18.80
CA VAL A 101 0.79 5.69 20.14
C VAL A 101 -0.23 5.05 21.07
N PHE A 102 0.20 4.06 21.85
CA PHE A 102 -0.65 3.45 22.87
C PHE A 102 -0.93 4.46 23.99
N ALA A 103 -2.20 4.66 24.31
CA ALA A 103 -2.63 5.42 25.49
C ALA A 103 -3.48 4.53 26.39
N ALA A 104 -3.09 4.41 27.66
CA ALA A 104 -3.90 3.73 28.64
C ALA A 104 -5.17 4.54 28.92
N TYR A 105 -6.34 3.91 28.79
CA TYR A 105 -7.60 4.52 29.22
C TYR A 105 -7.61 4.64 30.74
N ARG A 106 -7.43 5.87 31.24
CA ARG A 106 -7.76 6.20 32.62
C ARG A 106 -9.19 6.71 32.57
N GLY A 107 -10.15 5.95 33.12
CA GLY A 107 -11.56 6.36 33.15
C GLY A 107 -11.73 7.76 33.75
N THR A 108 -12.91 8.36 33.56
CA THR A 108 -13.22 9.70 34.07
C THR A 108 -12.91 9.80 35.57
N GLU A 109 -11.80 10.45 35.92
CA GLU A 109 -11.59 10.95 37.27
C GLU A 109 -12.76 11.90 37.55
N ARG A 110 -13.65 11.51 38.47
CA ARG A 110 -14.64 12.41 39.06
C ARG A 110 -13.98 13.17 40.20
#